data_AF-A0A2P4Y9A1-F1
#
_entry.id   AF-A0A2P4Y9A1-F1
#
_cell.length_a   1.000
_cell.length_b   1.000
_cell.length_c   1.000
_cell.angle_alpha   90.00
_cell.angle_beta   90.00
_cell.angle_gamma   90.00
#
_symmetry.space_group_name_H-M   'P 1'
#
loop_
_entity.id
_entity.type
_entity.pdbx_description
1 polymer ?
#
loop_
_entity_poly.entity_id
_entity_poly.type
_entity_poly.pdbx_seq_one_letter_code
_entity_poly.pdbx_strand_id
1 'polypeptide(L)'
;MGISRDSRHKRRETGGKRKQYRKKRKFELGRQPAATKLGGKRVHTVRTRGGHLKFRALHLETGNFSWGTEVCARKTRILDVVYNASNNELVRTKTLVKGAVVLVDATPFRQWYEAHYGVKIGVKKNAEKQDEDETKKSNHVLRKLVVLLAK
;
A
#
# COMPACT_ATOMS: atom_id res chain seq x y z
N MET A 1 -26.65 19.42 -2.59
CA MET A 1 -26.05 19.27 -1.23
C MET A 1 -26.08 17.80 -0.85
N GLY A 2 -25.03 17.24 -0.24
CA GLY A 2 -24.90 15.80 0.02
C GLY A 2 -24.56 15.47 1.47
N ILE A 3 -23.64 14.52 1.67
CA ILE A 3 -23.06 14.15 2.97
C ILE A 3 -22.47 15.41 3.63
N SER A 4 -22.72 15.62 4.92
CA SER A 4 -22.19 16.75 5.69
C SER A 4 -21.38 16.28 6.88
N ARG A 5 -20.30 17.01 7.17
CA ARG A 5 -19.39 16.76 8.30
C ARG A 5 -19.70 17.66 9.50
N ASP A 6 -20.86 18.31 9.53
CA ASP A 6 -21.24 19.14 10.65
C ASP A 6 -21.62 18.29 11.88
N SER A 7 -21.47 18.84 13.09
CA SER A 7 -21.88 18.16 14.34
C SER A 7 -23.31 18.53 14.76
N ARG A 8 -24.00 19.38 13.99
CA ARG A 8 -25.27 20.00 14.39
C ARG A 8 -26.46 19.08 14.17
N HIS A 9 -26.35 18.12 13.26
CA HIS A 9 -27.36 17.06 13.09
C HIS A 9 -27.31 16.01 14.21
N LYS A 10 -26.20 15.92 14.97
CA LYS A 10 -26.08 15.04 16.14
C LYS A 10 -26.67 15.68 17.40
N ARG A 11 -27.02 14.86 18.38
CA ARG A 11 -27.50 15.31 19.70
C ARG A 11 -26.39 16.04 20.48
N ARG A 12 -26.80 16.80 21.49
CA ARG A 12 -25.87 17.34 22.50
C ARG A 12 -25.37 16.20 23.40
N GLU A 13 -24.32 16.46 24.16
CA GLU A 13 -23.82 15.54 25.19
C GLU A 13 -24.90 15.26 26.25
N THR A 14 -25.71 16.27 26.59
CA THR A 14 -26.90 16.10 27.45
C THR A 14 -28.05 15.32 26.81
N GLY A 15 -27.90 14.79 25.58
CA GLY A 15 -28.93 14.07 24.84
C GLY A 15 -29.99 14.95 24.16
N GLY A 16 -30.03 16.26 24.45
CA GLY A 16 -31.00 17.19 23.86
C GLY A 16 -30.88 17.32 22.33
N LYS A 17 -32.03 17.36 21.63
CA LYS A 17 -32.10 17.57 20.17
C LYS A 17 -31.76 19.02 19.84
N ARG A 18 -30.85 19.24 18.88
CA ARG A 18 -30.46 20.58 18.41
C ARG A 18 -31.49 21.10 17.39
N LYS A 19 -31.91 22.37 17.51
CA LYS A 19 -32.78 23.02 16.52
C LYS A 19 -32.01 23.29 15.22
N GLN A 20 -32.67 23.12 14.08
CA GLN A 20 -32.10 23.49 12.79
C GLN A 20 -32.17 25.00 12.60
N TYR A 21 -31.01 25.68 12.54
CA TYR A 21 -30.95 27.13 12.35
C TYR A 21 -30.44 27.57 10.96
N ARG A 22 -29.67 26.70 10.27
CA ARG A 22 -29.15 26.97 8.92
C ARG A 22 -29.15 25.73 8.05
N LYS A 23 -29.17 25.93 6.73
CA LYS A 23 -28.96 24.89 5.72
C LYS A 23 -27.49 24.40 5.70
N LYS A 24 -27.21 23.25 5.06
CA LYS A 24 -25.84 22.70 4.94
C LYS A 24 -24.96 23.67 4.13
N ARG A 25 -23.67 23.77 4.48
CA ARG A 25 -22.71 24.68 3.81
C ARG A 25 -21.68 23.91 2.99
N LYS A 26 -21.18 24.52 1.90
CA LYS A 26 -20.21 23.90 0.98
C LYS A 26 -18.89 23.53 1.65
N PHE A 27 -18.46 24.28 2.67
CA PHE A 27 -17.23 24.00 3.42
C PHE A 27 -17.35 22.81 4.39
N GLU A 28 -18.57 22.35 4.70
CA GLU A 28 -18.85 21.17 5.54
C GLU A 28 -19.13 19.92 4.71
N LEU A 29 -18.83 19.95 3.41
CA LEU A 29 -19.15 18.86 2.49
C LEU A 29 -18.30 17.61 2.78
N GLY A 30 -18.98 16.47 2.82
CA GLY A 30 -18.38 15.13 2.70
C GLY A 30 -18.50 14.59 1.28
N ARG A 31 -17.72 13.57 0.94
CA ARG A 31 -17.78 12.85 -0.33
C ARG A 31 -17.89 11.36 -0.06
N GLN A 32 -18.45 10.60 -0.99
CA GLN A 32 -18.47 9.13 -0.90
C GLN A 32 -17.04 8.58 -0.78
N PRO A 33 -16.84 7.46 -0.06
CA PRO A 33 -15.56 6.78 0.00
C PRO A 33 -15.16 6.25 -1.39
N ALA A 34 -13.86 5.98 -1.57
CA ALA A 34 -13.33 5.46 -2.84
C ALA A 34 -13.55 3.94 -2.98
N ALA A 35 -13.50 3.21 -1.85
CA ALA A 35 -13.54 1.74 -1.82
C ALA A 35 -12.57 1.09 -2.81
N THR A 36 -11.30 1.55 -2.81
CA THR A 36 -10.27 1.15 -3.77
C THR A 36 -10.10 -0.36 -3.81
N LYS A 37 -10.20 -0.98 -4.98
CA LYS A 37 -10.04 -2.43 -5.19
C LYS A 37 -8.69 -2.77 -5.78
N LEU A 38 -8.33 -4.04 -5.65
CA LEU A 38 -7.20 -4.62 -6.35
C LEU A 38 -7.55 -4.79 -7.85
N GLY A 39 -6.72 -4.28 -8.74
CA GLY A 39 -6.94 -4.35 -10.19
C GLY A 39 -6.16 -3.29 -10.97
N GLY A 40 -6.32 -3.30 -12.30
CA GLY A 40 -5.61 -2.38 -13.20
C GLY A 40 -5.77 -0.90 -12.80
N LYS A 41 -4.68 -0.14 -12.82
CA LYS A 41 -4.60 1.21 -12.27
C LYS A 41 -5.68 2.14 -12.82
N ARG A 42 -6.60 2.58 -11.95
CA ARG A 42 -7.64 3.57 -12.26
C ARG A 42 -7.72 4.61 -11.15
N VAL A 43 -7.38 5.86 -11.48
CA VAL A 43 -7.31 6.98 -10.53
C VAL A 43 -8.05 8.18 -11.08
N HIS A 44 -9.00 8.72 -10.32
CA HIS A 44 -9.77 9.92 -10.69
C HIS A 44 -9.28 11.12 -9.89
N THR A 45 -9.06 12.25 -10.55
CA THR A 45 -8.75 13.53 -9.91
C THR A 45 -10.02 14.17 -9.36
N VAL A 46 -9.98 14.64 -8.12
CA VAL A 46 -11.08 15.35 -7.47
C VAL A 46 -10.62 16.75 -7.07
N ARG A 47 -11.23 17.79 -7.65
CA ARG A 47 -11.01 19.18 -7.22
C ARG A 47 -11.54 19.41 -5.80
N THR A 48 -10.74 20.04 -4.97
CA THR A 48 -11.05 20.35 -3.57
C THR A 48 -11.02 21.86 -3.31
N ARG A 49 -11.26 22.27 -2.06
CA ARG A 49 -11.27 23.68 -1.66
C ARG A 49 -9.89 24.30 -1.93
N GLY A 50 -9.87 25.55 -2.39
CA GLY A 50 -8.62 26.25 -2.73
C GLY A 50 -8.03 25.84 -4.09
N GLY A 51 -8.73 25.03 -4.89
CA GLY A 51 -8.25 24.62 -6.22
C GLY A 51 -7.35 23.40 -6.23
N HIS A 52 -6.92 22.89 -5.07
CA HIS A 52 -6.08 21.69 -4.98
C HIS A 52 -6.77 20.42 -5.50
N LEU A 53 -5.96 19.49 -5.99
CA LEU A 53 -6.40 18.18 -6.47
C LEU A 53 -6.14 17.11 -5.40
N LYS A 54 -7.10 16.18 -5.25
CA LYS A 54 -6.90 14.93 -4.51
C LYS A 54 -7.13 13.76 -5.45
N PHE A 55 -6.24 12.77 -5.42
CA PHE A 55 -6.31 11.60 -6.26
C PHE A 55 -7.11 10.49 -5.57
N ARG A 56 -8.25 10.14 -6.16
CA ARG A 56 -9.09 9.04 -5.70
C ARG A 56 -8.78 7.80 -6.51
N ALA A 57 -8.00 6.90 -5.94
CA ALA A 57 -7.78 5.59 -6.52
C ALA A 57 -9.06 4.76 -6.44
N LEU A 58 -9.51 4.23 -7.57
CA LEU A 58 -10.59 3.24 -7.63
C LEU A 58 -10.01 1.83 -7.72
N HIS A 59 -8.97 1.65 -8.52
CA HIS A 59 -8.25 0.39 -8.65
C HIS A 59 -6.74 0.63 -8.59
N LEU A 60 -6.02 -0.23 -7.89
CA LEU A 60 -4.55 -0.25 -7.87
C LEU A 60 -4.06 -1.70 -7.87
N GLU A 61 -2.97 -1.93 -8.60
CA GLU A 61 -2.30 -3.23 -8.70
C GLU A 61 -0.87 -3.22 -8.14
N THR A 62 -0.27 -2.03 -8.02
CA THR A 62 1.13 -1.85 -7.60
C THR A 62 1.23 -0.81 -6.50
N GLY A 63 2.22 -0.98 -5.64
CA GLY A 63 2.59 -0.05 -4.58
C GLY A 63 4.11 0.05 -4.44
N ASN A 64 4.59 1.09 -3.76
CA ASN A 64 5.98 1.18 -3.34
C ASN A 64 6.06 0.69 -1.90
N PHE A 65 6.76 -0.41 -1.67
CA PHE A 65 6.90 -1.03 -0.35
C PHE A 65 8.35 -0.93 0.11
N SER A 66 8.56 -0.81 1.42
CA SER A 66 9.88 -0.64 2.03
C SER A 66 10.22 -1.83 2.91
N TRP A 67 11.39 -2.41 2.72
CA TRP A 67 12.00 -3.38 3.60
C TRP A 67 12.88 -2.63 4.61
N GLY A 68 12.36 -2.49 5.83
CA GLY A 68 12.94 -1.59 6.85
C GLY A 68 14.33 -1.99 7.36
N THR A 69 14.62 -3.28 7.50
CA THR A 69 15.95 -3.74 7.98
C THR A 69 17.04 -3.47 6.95
N GLU A 70 16.70 -3.58 5.67
CA GLU A 70 17.60 -3.39 4.53
C GLU A 70 17.59 -1.97 3.97
N VAL A 71 16.72 -1.09 4.49
CA VAL A 71 16.47 0.27 4.01
C VAL A 71 16.26 0.31 2.48
N CYS A 72 15.55 -0.69 1.95
CA CYS A 72 15.33 -0.87 0.51
C CYS A 72 13.86 -0.69 0.18
N ALA A 73 13.54 0.23 -0.74
CA ALA A 73 12.18 0.42 -1.24
C ALA A 73 12.07 -0.03 -2.70
N ARG A 74 11.04 -0.83 -3.01
CA ARG A 74 10.79 -1.31 -4.37
C ARG A 74 9.31 -1.22 -4.72
N LYS A 75 9.05 -0.90 -5.99
CA LYS A 75 7.72 -1.00 -6.57
C LYS A 75 7.41 -2.48 -6.81
N THR A 76 6.37 -2.98 -6.16
CA THR A 76 5.92 -4.37 -6.29
C THR A 76 4.42 -4.44 -6.53
N ARG A 77 3.97 -5.60 -7.03
CA ARG A 77 2.55 -5.88 -7.22
C ARG A 77 1.92 -6.29 -5.90
N ILE A 78 0.67 -5.86 -5.69
CA ILE A 78 -0.17 -6.30 -4.58
C ILE A 78 -0.92 -7.54 -5.06
N LEU A 79 -0.79 -8.65 -4.34
CA LEU A 79 -1.41 -9.93 -4.68
C LEU A 79 -2.78 -10.06 -4.01
N ASP A 80 -2.83 -9.83 -2.69
CA ASP A 80 -4.06 -9.95 -1.94
C ASP A 80 -4.12 -9.08 -0.68
N VAL A 81 -5.32 -8.88 -0.15
CA VAL A 81 -5.57 -8.31 1.17
C VAL A 81 -5.92 -9.45 2.12
N VAL A 82 -5.11 -9.69 3.14
CA VAL A 82 -5.26 -10.84 4.04
C VAL A 82 -5.99 -10.48 5.32
N TYR A 83 -5.74 -9.29 5.84
CA TYR A 83 -6.30 -8.89 7.13
C TYR A 83 -6.59 -7.40 7.20
N ASN A 84 -7.63 -7.05 7.96
CA ASN A 84 -7.99 -5.69 8.30
C ASN A 84 -8.57 -5.63 9.71
N ALA A 85 -8.02 -4.77 10.57
CA ALA A 85 -8.45 -4.64 11.96
C ALA A 85 -9.84 -3.98 12.13
N SER A 86 -10.28 -3.19 11.15
CA SER A 86 -11.50 -2.38 11.28
C SER A 86 -12.76 -3.11 10.82
N ASN A 87 -12.66 -3.93 9.76
CA ASN A 87 -13.81 -4.65 9.20
C ASN A 87 -13.36 -5.82 8.30
N ASN A 88 -13.89 -7.02 8.57
CA ASN A 88 -13.59 -8.24 7.80
C ASN A 88 -14.15 -8.22 6.37
N GLU A 89 -15.20 -7.46 6.08
CA GLU A 89 -15.73 -7.32 4.72
C GLU A 89 -14.74 -6.65 3.76
N LEU A 90 -13.81 -5.85 4.30
CA LEU A 90 -12.75 -5.24 3.49
C LEU A 90 -11.74 -6.27 2.99
N VAL A 91 -11.54 -7.37 3.74
CA VAL A 91 -10.72 -8.52 3.32
C VAL A 91 -11.44 -9.29 2.22
N ARG A 92 -12.69 -9.70 2.48
CA ARG A 92 -13.51 -10.47 1.52
C ARG A 92 -13.62 -9.80 0.16
N THR A 93 -13.76 -8.48 0.17
CA THR A 93 -13.93 -7.70 -1.06
C THR A 93 -12.63 -7.09 -1.60
N LYS A 94 -11.47 -7.46 -1.04
CA LYS A 94 -10.12 -7.02 -1.44
C LYS A 94 -9.98 -5.50 -1.58
N THR A 95 -10.46 -4.77 -0.56
CA THR A 95 -10.39 -3.30 -0.52
C THR A 95 -9.12 -2.82 0.15
N LEU A 96 -8.40 -1.93 -0.54
CA LEU A 96 -7.18 -1.30 -0.06
C LEU A 96 -7.52 -0.10 0.82
N VAL A 97 -7.13 -0.16 2.09
CA VAL A 97 -7.23 0.95 3.07
C VAL A 97 -5.95 1.05 3.89
N LYS A 98 -5.77 2.18 4.59
CA LYS A 98 -4.67 2.34 5.55
C LYS A 98 -4.82 1.29 6.66
N GLY A 99 -3.73 0.59 6.97
CA GLY A 99 -3.70 -0.45 8.01
C GLY A 99 -4.18 -1.83 7.53
N ALA A 100 -4.48 -2.01 6.24
CA ALA A 100 -4.69 -3.33 5.67
C ALA A 100 -3.35 -4.08 5.60
N VAL A 101 -3.36 -5.36 5.99
CA VAL A 101 -2.22 -6.28 5.81
C VAL A 101 -2.38 -6.95 4.45
N VAL A 102 -1.36 -6.82 3.60
CA VAL A 102 -1.38 -7.24 2.21
C VAL A 102 -0.25 -8.21 1.90
N LEU A 103 -0.51 -9.14 0.97
CA LEU A 103 0.53 -9.95 0.35
C LEU A 103 1.05 -9.21 -0.88
N VAL A 104 2.38 -9.13 -0.99
CA VAL A 104 3.08 -8.47 -2.09
C VAL A 104 3.97 -9.45 -2.82
N ASP A 105 4.23 -9.17 -4.09
CA ASP A 105 5.23 -9.90 -4.86
C ASP A 105 6.64 -9.64 -4.29
N ALA A 106 7.34 -10.73 -3.95
CA ALA A 106 8.68 -10.70 -3.39
C ALA A 106 9.79 -10.62 -4.46
N THR A 107 9.47 -10.83 -5.75
CA THR A 107 10.49 -10.91 -6.81
C THR A 107 11.43 -9.71 -6.87
N PRO A 108 10.98 -8.43 -6.74
CA PRO A 108 11.89 -7.29 -6.84
C PRO A 108 12.82 -7.16 -5.63
N PHE A 109 12.39 -7.64 -4.46
CA PHE A 109 13.23 -7.67 -3.26
C PHE A 109 14.23 -8.82 -3.32
N ARG A 110 13.80 -10.01 -3.79
CA ARG A 110 14.70 -11.16 -3.96
C ARG A 110 15.83 -10.88 -4.95
N GLN A 111 15.49 -10.32 -6.12
CA GLN A 111 16.49 -9.92 -7.13
C GLN A 111 17.47 -8.87 -6.58
N TRP A 112 16.97 -7.91 -5.81
CA TRP A 112 17.84 -6.91 -5.18
C TRP A 112 18.77 -7.54 -4.15
N TYR A 113 18.25 -8.43 -3.30
CA TYR A 113 19.05 -9.09 -2.26
C TYR A 113 20.15 -9.96 -2.87
N GLU A 114 19.82 -10.71 -3.92
CA GLU A 114 20.79 -11.52 -4.66
C GLU A 114 21.87 -10.66 -5.32
N ALA A 115 21.50 -9.52 -5.90
CA ALA A 115 22.47 -8.57 -6.46
C ALA A 115 23.32 -7.86 -5.38
N HIS A 116 22.75 -7.64 -4.19
CA HIS A 116 23.42 -6.89 -3.11
C HIS A 116 24.37 -7.78 -2.29
N TYR A 117 23.92 -8.97 -1.91
CA TYR A 117 24.66 -9.90 -1.06
C TYR A 117 25.23 -11.10 -1.82
N GLY A 118 24.80 -11.35 -3.05
CA GLY A 118 25.26 -12.52 -3.81
C GLY A 118 24.66 -13.84 -3.34
N VAL A 119 23.66 -13.79 -2.44
CA VAL A 119 23.02 -14.96 -1.84
C VAL A 119 21.60 -15.11 -2.38
N LYS A 120 21.27 -16.31 -2.84
CA LYS A 120 19.93 -16.66 -3.32
C LYS A 120 19.00 -16.99 -2.16
N ILE A 121 17.97 -16.16 -1.96
CA ILE A 121 16.93 -16.39 -0.94
C ILE A 121 15.77 -17.20 -1.53
N GLY A 122 15.22 -18.13 -0.73
CA GLY A 122 13.98 -18.84 -1.07
C GLY A 122 14.18 -20.13 -1.86
N VAL A 123 15.38 -20.70 -1.83
CA VAL A 123 15.65 -22.04 -2.38
C VAL A 123 14.96 -23.09 -1.48
N LYS A 124 14.10 -23.93 -2.06
CA LYS A 124 13.47 -25.03 -1.32
C LYS A 124 14.52 -26.12 -1.05
N LYS A 125 14.54 -26.67 0.17
CA LYS A 125 15.54 -27.65 0.62
C LYS A 125 15.67 -28.91 -0.26
N ASN A 126 14.62 -29.28 -1.03
CA ASN A 126 14.59 -30.44 -1.92
C ASN A 126 14.44 -30.09 -3.41
N ALA A 127 14.63 -28.83 -3.81
CA ALA A 127 14.64 -28.48 -5.23
C ALA A 127 16.02 -28.81 -5.81
N GLU A 128 16.04 -29.49 -6.97
CA GLU A 128 17.26 -29.69 -7.75
C GLU A 128 17.99 -28.36 -7.90
N LYS A 129 19.28 -28.35 -7.55
CA LYS A 129 20.18 -27.26 -7.91
C LYS A 129 20.24 -27.29 -9.43
N GLN A 130 19.43 -26.48 -10.10
CA GLN A 130 19.69 -26.17 -11.50
C GLN A 130 21.09 -25.60 -11.54
N ASP A 131 21.97 -26.28 -12.30
CA ASP A 131 23.35 -25.87 -12.53
C ASP A 131 23.34 -24.40 -12.94
N GLU A 132 23.81 -23.53 -12.04
CA GLU A 132 23.94 -22.12 -12.33
C GLU A 132 25.17 -21.97 -13.22
N ASP A 133 24.95 -21.49 -14.44
CA ASP A 133 26.02 -20.90 -15.25
C ASP A 133 26.78 -19.93 -14.34
N GLU A 134 28.03 -20.27 -14.01
CA GLU A 134 28.93 -19.39 -13.26
C GLU A 134 29.16 -18.12 -14.09
N THR A 135 28.26 -17.15 -13.91
CA THR A 135 28.41 -15.83 -14.50
C THR A 135 29.68 -15.23 -13.94
N LYS A 136 30.72 -15.12 -14.77
CA LYS A 136 32.01 -14.55 -14.38
C LYS A 136 31.80 -13.14 -13.84
N LYS A 137 31.94 -12.96 -12.53
CA LYS A 137 31.84 -11.65 -11.87
C LYS A 137 33.19 -10.96 -11.90
N SER A 138 33.19 -9.63 -12.02
CA SER A 138 34.43 -8.85 -11.96
C SER A 138 35.01 -8.85 -10.54
N ASN A 139 36.34 -8.73 -10.42
CA ASN A 139 37.05 -8.68 -9.13
C ASN A 139 36.58 -7.56 -8.20
N HIS A 140 35.99 -6.48 -8.76
CA HIS A 140 35.40 -5.40 -7.97
C HIS A 140 34.10 -5.83 -7.28
N VAL A 141 33.23 -6.55 -7.99
CA VAL A 141 31.96 -7.05 -7.45
C VAL A 141 32.24 -8.10 -6.36
N LEU A 142 33.17 -9.02 -6.59
CA LEU A 142 33.55 -10.04 -5.60
C LEU A 142 34.02 -9.42 -4.28
N ARG A 143 34.91 -8.42 -4.33
CA ARG A 143 35.35 -7.69 -3.13
C ARG A 143 34.20 -7.02 -2.38
N LYS A 144 33.26 -6.42 -3.11
CA LYS A 144 32.09 -5.75 -2.51
C LYS A 144 31.15 -6.74 -1.81
N LEU A 145 30.91 -7.90 -2.42
CA LEU A 145 30.05 -8.94 -1.85
C LEU A 145 30.60 -9.48 -0.54
N VAL A 146 31.91 -9.74 -0.46
CA VAL A 146 32.57 -10.20 0.77
C VAL A 146 32.36 -9.21 1.93
N VAL A 147 32.52 -7.92 1.67
CA VAL A 147 32.35 -6.88 2.70
C VAL A 147 30.88 -6.74 3.14
N LEU A 148 29.93 -6.88 2.21
CA LEU A 148 28.51 -6.76 2.53
C LEU A 148 27.98 -7.96 3.33
N LEU A 149 28.49 -9.16 3.06
CA LEU A 149 28.06 -10.39 3.74
C LEU A 149 28.66 -10.56 5.14
N ALA A 150 29.79 -9.89 5.41
CA ALA A 150 30.44 -9.88 6.72
C ALA A 150 29.82 -8.89 7.73
N LYS A 151 28.85 -8.07 7.30
CA LYS A 151 28.07 -7.16 8.17
C LYS A 151 26.76 -7.81 8.57
#